data_AF-A0A958J4T7-F1
#
_entry.id   AF-A0A958J4T7-F1
#
_cell.length_a   1.000
_cell.length_b   1.000
_cell.length_c   1.000
_cell.angle_alpha   90.00
_cell.angle_beta   90.00
_cell.angle_gamma   90.00
#
_symmetry.space_group_name_H-M   'P 1'
#
loop_
_entity.id
_entity.type
_entity.pdbx_description
1 polymer ?
#
loop_
_entity_poly.entity_id
_entity_poly.type
_entity_poly.pdbx_seq_one_letter_code
_entity_poly.pdbx_strand_id
1 'polypeptide(L)'
;MKNLIITLCVVLAGCAGRSEWTSKHSRSHPLVGRIWDVSQNRFVDRGDLAATAVEADFLYLGEKHDNPDHHRLRSEFISELAHSGRSIALGFEQLSEEQERKLQSGGWK
;
A
#
# COMPACT_ATOMS: atom_id res chain seq x y z
N MET A 1 -12.80 -28.74 43.82
CA MET A 1 -11.76 -28.83 42.77
C MET A 1 -12.36 -29.07 41.38
N LYS A 2 -13.42 -28.35 40.98
CA LYS A 2 -14.04 -28.45 39.63
C LYS A 2 -14.28 -27.08 38.97
N ASN A 3 -13.95 -26.00 39.67
CA ASN A 3 -14.31 -24.63 39.28
C ASN A 3 -13.09 -23.84 38.78
N LEU A 4 -11.89 -24.43 38.87
CA LEU A 4 -10.62 -23.77 38.51
C LEU A 4 -10.28 -23.92 37.01
N ILE A 5 -10.93 -24.85 36.31
CA ILE A 5 -10.63 -25.15 34.90
C ILE A 5 -11.37 -24.19 33.94
N ILE A 6 -12.52 -23.63 34.34
CA ILE A 6 -13.33 -22.79 33.45
C ILE A 6 -12.74 -21.38 33.28
N THR A 7 -11.96 -20.89 34.24
CA THR A 7 -11.39 -19.53 34.19
C THR A 7 -10.19 -19.41 33.25
N LEU A 8 -9.52 -20.52 32.89
CA LEU A 8 -8.32 -20.48 32.05
C LEU A 8 -8.61 -20.30 30.55
N CYS A 9 -9.82 -20.61 30.08
CA CYS A 9 -10.17 -20.51 28.65
C CYS A 9 -10.51 -19.08 28.17
N VAL A 10 -10.74 -18.12 29.07
CA VAL A 10 -11.23 -16.78 28.69
C VAL A 10 -10.08 -15.81 28.31
N VAL A 11 -8.83 -16.11 28.66
CA VAL A 11 -7.71 -15.16 28.51
C VAL A 11 -7.05 -15.18 27.12
N LEU A 12 -7.31 -16.18 26.27
CA LEU A 12 -6.65 -16.33 24.96
C LEU A 12 -7.42 -15.71 23.76
N ALA A 13 -8.62 -15.16 23.96
CA ALA A 13 -9.42 -14.61 22.87
C ALA A 13 -9.06 -13.16 22.46
N GLY A 14 -8.04 -12.55 23.08
CA GLY A 14 -7.71 -11.13 22.91
C GLY A 14 -6.86 -10.76 21.69
N CYS A 15 -6.34 -11.74 20.93
CA CYS A 15 -5.51 -11.49 19.74
C CYS A 15 -6.30 -11.66 18.43
N ALA A 16 -7.54 -11.18 18.36
CA ALA A 16 -8.12 -10.86 17.06
C ALA A 16 -7.35 -9.66 16.51
N GLY A 17 -6.24 -9.93 15.81
CA GLY A 17 -5.33 -8.95 15.25
C GLY A 17 -6.11 -7.86 14.52
N ARG A 18 -5.88 -6.60 14.92
CA ARG A 18 -6.41 -5.47 14.16
C ARG A 18 -5.89 -5.61 12.73
N SER A 19 -6.82 -5.64 11.77
CA SER A 19 -6.48 -5.56 10.37
C SER A 19 -5.61 -4.33 10.13
N GLU A 20 -4.45 -4.51 9.51
CA GLU A 20 -3.60 -3.42 9.02
C GLU A 20 -4.31 -2.54 7.98
N TRP A 21 -5.35 -3.08 7.34
CA TRP A 21 -6.21 -2.41 6.37
C TRP A 21 -7.24 -1.52 7.05
N THR A 22 -7.21 -0.24 6.71
CA THR A 22 -8.05 0.83 7.25
C THR A 22 -9.26 1.17 6.37
N SER A 23 -9.21 0.83 5.08
CA SER A 23 -10.32 0.98 4.14
C SER A 23 -11.53 0.19 4.60
N LYS A 24 -12.73 0.74 4.39
CA LYS A 24 -13.99 0.07 4.75
C LYS A 24 -14.42 -0.97 3.70
N HIS A 25 -13.79 -0.97 2.52
CA HIS A 25 -14.17 -1.79 1.39
C HIS A 25 -13.45 -3.13 1.40
N SER A 26 -14.20 -4.22 1.15
CA SER A 26 -13.69 -5.55 0.80
C SER A 26 -12.56 -6.12 1.69
N ARG A 27 -12.47 -5.74 2.96
CA ARG A 27 -11.38 -6.12 3.88
C ARG A 27 -11.18 -7.63 4.06
N SER A 28 -12.24 -8.42 3.89
CA SER A 28 -12.19 -9.88 3.99
C SER A 28 -11.98 -10.58 2.64
N HIS A 29 -11.81 -9.84 1.56
CA HIS A 29 -11.62 -10.42 0.24
C HIS A 29 -10.27 -11.15 0.18
N PRO A 30 -10.19 -12.38 -0.38
CA PRO A 30 -8.98 -13.21 -0.36
C PRO A 30 -7.77 -12.65 -1.13
N LEU A 31 -7.93 -11.52 -1.81
CA LEU A 31 -6.87 -10.81 -2.54
C LEU A 31 -6.32 -9.59 -1.78
N VAL A 32 -6.91 -9.22 -0.65
CA VAL A 32 -6.40 -8.12 0.17
C VAL A 32 -4.95 -8.44 0.58
N GLY A 33 -4.05 -7.48 0.35
CA GLY A 33 -2.61 -7.63 0.64
C GLY A 33 -1.82 -8.53 -0.30
N ARG A 34 -2.41 -8.98 -1.41
CA ARG A 34 -1.73 -9.84 -2.38
C ARG A 34 -1.47 -9.11 -3.69
N ILE A 35 -0.30 -9.34 -4.28
CA ILE A 35 0.08 -8.77 -5.58
C ILE A 35 -0.06 -9.87 -6.62
N TRP A 36 -0.86 -9.61 -7.66
CA TRP A 36 -1.10 -10.55 -8.75
C TRP A 36 -0.41 -10.03 -10.02
N ASP A 37 0.53 -10.80 -10.54
CA ASP A 37 1.11 -10.58 -11.85
C ASP A 37 0.17 -11.17 -12.91
N VAL A 38 -0.49 -10.28 -13.65
CA VAL A 38 -1.46 -10.65 -14.70
C VAL A 38 -0.77 -11.37 -15.86
N SER A 39 0.47 -10.99 -16.20
CA SER A 39 1.18 -11.55 -17.35
C SER A 39 1.65 -12.98 -17.09
N GLN A 40 2.12 -13.24 -15.87
CA GLN A 40 2.62 -14.54 -15.43
C GLN A 40 1.54 -15.40 -14.79
N ASN A 41 0.33 -14.86 -14.60
CA ASN A 41 -0.80 -15.53 -13.97
C ASN A 41 -0.44 -16.16 -12.61
N ARG A 42 0.30 -15.41 -11.78
CA ARG A 42 0.76 -15.87 -10.47
C ARG A 42 0.80 -14.73 -9.45
N PHE A 43 0.82 -15.10 -8.18
CA PHE A 43 1.14 -14.17 -7.12
C PHE A 43 2.65 -13.91 -7.10
N VAL A 44 3.01 -12.65 -6.86
CA VAL A 44 4.39 -12.20 -6.69
C VAL A 44 4.51 -11.47 -5.36
N ASP A 45 5.73 -11.29 -4.86
CA ASP A 45 5.96 -10.48 -3.67
C ASP A 45 6.24 -9.00 -4.01
N ARG A 46 6.43 -8.21 -2.96
CA ARG A 46 6.67 -6.77 -3.09
C ARG A 46 8.03 -6.47 -3.75
N GLY A 47 9.04 -7.30 -3.50
CA GLY A 47 10.38 -7.15 -4.08
C GLY A 47 10.39 -7.46 -5.57
N ASP A 48 9.68 -8.51 -6.00
CA ASP A 48 9.49 -8.84 -7.42
C ASP A 48 8.82 -7.68 -8.18
N LEU A 49 7.78 -7.09 -7.59
CA LEU A 49 7.10 -5.91 -8.15
C LEU A 49 8.06 -4.71 -8.23
N ALA A 50 8.81 -4.43 -7.16
CA ALA A 50 9.76 -3.32 -7.12
C ALA A 50 10.87 -3.49 -8.16
N ALA A 51 11.46 -4.69 -8.28
CA ALA A 51 12.50 -4.99 -9.27
C ALA A 51 11.98 -4.77 -10.70
N THR A 52 10.76 -5.20 -10.99
CA THR A 52 10.13 -4.98 -12.30
C THR A 52 9.86 -3.48 -12.55
N ALA A 53 9.37 -2.76 -11.55
CA ALA A 53 9.02 -1.35 -11.65
C ALA A 53 10.26 -0.44 -11.82
N VAL A 54 11.38 -0.79 -11.19
CA VAL A 54 12.65 -0.04 -11.32
C VAL A 54 13.21 -0.10 -12.74
N GLU A 55 12.94 -1.16 -13.51
CA GLU A 55 13.40 -1.26 -14.90
C GLU A 55 12.45 -0.59 -15.90
N ALA A 56 11.25 -0.18 -15.48
CA ALA A 56 10.28 0.44 -16.38
C ALA A 56 10.67 1.88 -16.76
N ASP A 57 10.45 2.23 -18.04
CA ASP A 57 10.53 3.61 -18.53
C ASP A 57 9.36 4.45 -18.02
N PHE A 58 8.17 3.85 -17.98
CA PHE A 58 6.94 4.46 -17.49
C PHE A 58 6.21 3.50 -16.56
N LEU A 59 5.76 4.02 -15.42
CA LEU A 59 4.98 3.28 -14.43
C LEU A 59 3.68 4.03 -14.14
N TYR A 60 2.55 3.35 -14.34
CA TYR A 60 1.24 3.84 -13.91
C TYR A 60 0.84 3.17 -12.61
N LEU A 61 0.57 3.97 -11.57
CA LEU A 61 0.18 3.49 -10.24
C LEU A 61 -1.27 3.91 -9.94
N GLY A 62 -2.20 3.01 -10.23
CA GLY A 62 -3.64 3.25 -10.04
C GLY A 62 -4.07 3.29 -8.58
N GLU A 63 -5.16 4.01 -8.31
CA GLU A 63 -5.83 3.98 -7.00
C GLU A 63 -7.36 4.02 -7.11
N LYS A 64 -8.00 3.83 -5.95
CA LYS A 64 -9.37 4.30 -5.73
C LYS A 64 -9.27 5.58 -4.90
N HIS A 65 -9.87 6.67 -5.38
CA HIS A 65 -9.92 7.91 -4.61
C HIS A 65 -10.50 7.69 -3.21
N ASP A 66 -9.94 8.42 -2.24
CA ASP A 66 -10.30 8.38 -0.83
C ASP A 66 -10.12 7.01 -0.16
N ASN A 67 -9.32 6.12 -0.75
CA ASN A 67 -8.95 4.86 -0.11
C ASN A 67 -7.67 5.05 0.71
N PRO A 68 -7.75 5.07 2.07
CA PRO A 68 -6.59 5.37 2.92
C PRO A 68 -5.47 4.34 2.77
N ASP A 69 -5.79 3.07 2.49
CA ASP A 69 -4.78 2.04 2.29
C ASP A 69 -4.05 2.23 0.97
N HIS A 70 -4.74 2.67 -0.09
CA HIS A 70 -4.10 2.96 -1.37
C HIS A 70 -3.16 4.15 -1.25
N HIS A 71 -3.58 5.22 -0.55
CA HIS A 71 -2.73 6.39 -0.32
C HIS A 71 -1.46 6.02 0.46
N ARG A 72 -1.60 5.20 1.50
CA ARG A 72 -0.46 4.69 2.29
C ARG A 72 0.48 3.83 1.45
N LEU A 73 -0.04 2.78 0.80
CA LEU A 73 0.77 1.85 0.00
C LEU A 73 1.46 2.54 -1.18
N ARG A 74 0.77 3.51 -1.81
CA ARG A 74 1.37 4.37 -2.85
C ARG A 74 2.59 5.11 -2.31
N SER A 75 2.45 5.79 -1.17
CA SER A 75 3.55 6.53 -0.56
C SER A 75 4.73 5.60 -0.25
N GLU A 76 4.45 4.44 0.36
CA GLU A 76 5.48 3.44 0.67
C GLU A 76 6.21 2.97 -0.60
N PHE A 77 5.47 2.69 -1.67
CA PHE A 77 6.06 2.19 -2.92
C PHE A 77 6.86 3.26 -3.66
N ILE A 78 6.37 4.49 -3.72
CA ILE A 78 7.14 5.61 -4.28
C ILE A 78 8.42 5.83 -3.48
N SER A 79 8.36 5.79 -2.14
CA SER A 79 9.55 5.89 -1.29
C SER A 79 10.53 4.75 -1.57
N GLU A 80 10.06 3.51 -1.68
CA GLU A 80 10.91 2.36 -2.04
C GLU A 80 11.62 2.56 -3.38
N LEU A 81 10.89 2.98 -4.42
CA LEU A 81 11.46 3.27 -5.74
C LEU A 81 12.47 4.43 -5.70
N ALA A 82 12.25 5.46 -4.90
CA ALA A 82 13.18 6.58 -4.74
C ALA A 82 14.54 6.14 -4.13
N HIS A 83 14.56 5.06 -3.35
CA HIS A 83 15.81 4.50 -2.80
C HIS A 83 16.56 3.59 -3.79
N SER A 84 16.03 3.34 -5.00
CA SER A 84 16.70 2.54 -6.03
C SER A 84 17.91 3.25 -6.68
N GLY A 85 18.09 4.56 -6.42
CA GLY A 85 19.13 5.38 -7.04
C GLY A 85 18.76 5.90 -8.44
N ARG A 86 17.60 5.53 -8.99
CA ARG A 86 17.07 6.11 -10.23
C ARG A 86 16.51 7.51 -9.97
N SER A 87 16.71 8.41 -10.93
CA SER A 87 15.98 9.68 -10.98
C SER A 87 14.58 9.39 -11.55
N ILE A 88 13.55 9.63 -10.74
CA ILE A 88 12.15 9.37 -11.09
C ILE A 88 11.40 10.69 -11.06
N ALA A 89 10.71 11.01 -12.16
CA ALA A 89 9.71 12.06 -12.20
C ALA A 89 8.34 11.48 -11.81
N LEU A 90 7.60 12.19 -10.95
CA LEU A 90 6.28 11.77 -10.49
C LEU A 90 5.21 12.72 -11.03
N GLY A 91 4.28 12.18 -11.80
CA GLY A 91 3.05 12.88 -12.19
C GLY A 91 1.88 12.47 -11.29
N PHE A 92 1.05 13.43 -10.92
CA PHE A 92 -0.16 13.19 -10.14
C PHE A 92 -1.37 13.70 -10.91
N GLU A 93 -2.37 12.85 -11.13
CA GLU A 93 -3.67 13.24 -11.73
C GLU A 93 -4.38 14.34 -10.91
N GLN A 94 -4.16 14.33 -9.60
CA GLN A 94 -4.81 15.18 -8.61
C GLN A 94 -4.24 16.61 -8.60
N LEU A 95 -3.13 16.85 -9.28
CA LEU A 95 -2.47 18.15 -9.33
C LEU A 95 -2.60 18.74 -10.73
N SER A 96 -3.06 19.99 -10.81
CA SER A 96 -2.93 20.77 -12.04
C SER A 96 -1.48 21.18 -12.26
N GLU A 97 -1.13 21.49 -13.50
CA GLU A 97 0.20 22.02 -13.84
C GLU A 97 0.55 23.29 -13.06
N GLU A 98 -0.45 24.11 -12.70
CA GLU A 98 -0.23 25.30 -11.89
C GLU A 98 0.18 24.94 -10.46
N GLN A 99 -0.48 23.94 -9.86
CA GLN A 99 -0.13 23.45 -8.54
C GLN A 99 1.26 22.81 -8.54
N GLU A 100 1.59 22.03 -9.58
CA GLU A 100 2.92 21.45 -9.77
C GLU A 100 4.00 22.55 -9.81
N ARG A 101 3.83 23.58 -10.64
CA ARG A 101 4.79 24.71 -10.72
C ARG A 101 5.00 25.40 -9.37
N LYS A 102 3.93 25.55 -8.57
CA LYS A 102 4.02 26.14 -7.22
C LYS A 102 4.80 25.24 -6.25
N LEU A 103 4.61 23.92 -6.33
CA LEU A 103 5.34 22.95 -5.50
C LEU A 103 6.84 22.91 -5.86
N GLN A 104 7.17 22.91 -7.15
CA GLN A 104 8.56 22.85 -7.64
C GLN A 104 9.34 24.14 -7.36
N SER A 105 8.68 25.30 -7.35
CA SER A 105 9.34 26.59 -7.07
C SER A 105 9.54 26.87 -5.58
N GLY A 106 9.10 25.98 -4.67
CA GLY A 106 9.15 26.20 -3.22
C GLY A 106 8.23 27.34 -2.73
N GLY A 107 7.32 27.82 -3.59
CA GLY A 107 6.44 28.97 -3.35
C GLY A 107 5.16 28.63 -2.58
N TRP A 108 5.10 27.46 -1.94
CA TRP A 108 3.94 27.05 -1.14
C TRP A 108 3.95 27.74 0.24
N LYS A 109 3.21 28.85 0.35
CA LYS A 109 2.80 29.46 1.62
C LYS A 109 1.30 29.71 1.61
#